data_AF-A0A7X6Y2S4-F1
#
_entry.id   AF-A0A7X6Y2S4-F1
#
_cell.length_a   1.000
_cell.length_b   1.000
_cell.length_c   1.000
_cell.angle_alpha   90.00
_cell.angle_beta   90.00
_cell.angle_gamma   90.00
#
_symmetry.space_group_name_H-M   'P 1'
#
loop_
_entity.id
_entity.type
_entity.pdbx_description
1 polymer ?
#
loop_
_entity_poly.entity_id
_entity_poly.type
_entity_poly.pdbx_seq_one_letter_code
_entity_poly.pdbx_strand_id
1 'polypeptide(L)'
;MVNIFKLNTAELEALVQYKEVIEKGNRFPKNFWTSEKEYKKGPRIKCRILTRYCLENLAGIETDDLPRYNLKQIKDILVECKLFGMIQRVFNHDILGILKNAYPEEFRTRKLKEWMWSKHGIWNDKNMIIEAVQEMVKKEGIRRIEDIPSINWKNRLLKHGIYNVLAYFNWSIYALFDFVYPNKFHPIDFKYKTKWASGDSLENAFYFMHKVFKKRKYSIEDILLLNTSDFRKLGLAGMLISVFNSSTLKAKEFYLYKTLGNKEHQDEIKEDIKALKKKIFDENIKKKLSEVAVGGYIYNLHSNTTLYNYIKRHARKRNMSINDFISSYGYVYKSARKDVKSIDKQDVWDLRKQGLTYVQIAKILGSNPTTISEICMKYFGGDPLIPRPIEDYITVQELINKYRVDHKTIMKIVYENSFENHMTIRFRYLKKSEIEPALKEYKRKSKHHQYMLRRYKAYAN
;
A
#
# COMPACT_ATOMS: atom_id res chain seq x y z
N MET A 1 2.80 50.08 23.24
CA MET A 1 2.65 51.10 24.32
C MET A 1 1.37 50.90 25.11
N VAL A 2 1.46 50.96 26.44
CA VAL A 2 0.32 50.85 27.35
C VAL A 2 -0.61 52.06 27.17
N ASN A 3 -1.85 51.81 26.78
CA ASN A 3 -2.88 52.85 26.65
C ASN A 3 -3.64 53.02 27.98
N ILE A 4 -3.32 54.10 28.69
CA ILE A 4 -3.92 54.45 29.99
C ILE A 4 -5.45 54.55 29.97
N PHE A 5 -6.06 54.87 28.83
CA PHE A 5 -7.52 55.03 28.70
C PHE A 5 -8.26 53.70 28.58
N LYS A 6 -7.55 52.58 28.48
CA LYS A 6 -8.13 51.23 28.38
C LYS A 6 -7.94 50.42 29.67
N LEU A 7 -7.40 51.02 30.72
CA LEU A 7 -7.08 50.36 31.97
C LEU A 7 -8.26 50.40 32.94
N ASN A 8 -8.43 49.33 33.71
CA ASN A 8 -9.40 49.32 34.80
C ASN A 8 -8.87 50.11 36.01
N THR A 9 -9.74 50.38 36.99
CA THR A 9 -9.42 51.18 38.18
C THR A 9 -8.21 50.62 38.96
N ALA A 10 -8.14 49.30 39.14
CA ALA A 10 -7.04 48.67 39.87
C ALA A 10 -5.70 48.74 39.12
N GLU A 11 -5.72 48.68 37.79
CA GLU A 11 -4.54 48.87 36.94
C GLU A 11 -4.04 50.31 36.99
N LEU A 12 -4.95 51.29 36.97
CA LEU A 12 -4.62 52.71 37.10
C LEU A 12 -4.01 53.03 38.47
N GLU A 13 -4.63 52.56 39.56
CA GLU A 13 -4.11 52.73 40.92
C GLU A 13 -2.70 52.16 41.07
N ALA A 14 -2.46 50.96 40.52
CA ALA A 14 -1.13 50.34 40.55
C ALA A 14 -0.09 51.15 39.77
N LEU A 15 -0.46 51.69 38.61
CA LEU A 15 0.43 52.54 37.82
C LEU A 15 0.75 53.87 38.50
N VAL A 16 -0.23 54.51 39.15
CA VAL A 16 0.01 55.74 39.92
C VAL A 16 1.06 55.49 41.00
N GLN A 17 0.87 54.44 41.80
CA GLN A 17 1.84 54.07 42.85
C GLN A 17 3.22 53.72 42.27
N TYR A 18 3.26 53.09 41.10
CA TYR A 18 4.53 52.78 40.44
C TYR A 18 5.24 54.02 39.91
N LYS A 19 4.51 54.98 39.32
CA LYS A 19 5.09 56.26 38.91
C LYS A 19 5.71 57.00 40.09
N GLU A 20 5.03 57.04 41.23
CA GLU A 20 5.59 57.65 42.44
C GLU A 20 6.89 56.97 42.89
N VAL A 21 6.97 55.65 42.80
CA VAL A 21 8.20 54.88 43.10
C VAL A 21 9.35 55.25 42.15
N ILE A 22 9.06 55.44 40.87
CA ILE A 22 10.07 55.81 39.86
C ILE A 22 10.52 57.26 40.03
N GLU A 23 9.58 58.20 40.11
CA GLU A 23 9.85 59.64 40.12
C GLU A 23 10.42 60.14 41.44
N LYS A 24 9.86 59.66 42.57
CA LYS A 24 10.30 60.09 43.92
C LYS A 24 11.39 59.20 44.50
N GLY A 25 11.74 58.10 43.82
CA GLY A 25 12.73 57.12 44.31
C GLY A 25 12.29 56.31 45.53
N ASN A 26 10.99 56.36 45.87
CA ASN A 26 10.43 55.72 47.05
C ASN A 26 10.34 54.19 46.89
N ARG A 27 10.27 53.47 48.02
CA ARG A 27 9.98 52.02 47.99
C ARG A 27 8.48 51.80 47.78
N PHE A 28 8.11 50.67 47.19
CA PHE A 28 6.71 50.24 47.13
C PHE A 28 6.09 50.19 48.54
N PRO A 29 4.80 50.56 48.69
CA PRO A 29 4.11 50.50 49.97
C PRO A 29 4.20 49.12 50.64
N LYS A 30 4.16 49.11 51.98
CA LYS A 30 4.12 47.86 52.75
C LYS A 30 2.90 47.04 52.29
N ASN A 31 3.10 45.76 52.03
CA ASN A 31 2.09 44.81 51.54
C ASN A 31 1.58 45.02 50.10
N PHE A 32 2.18 45.90 49.31
CA PHE A 32 1.79 46.11 47.90
C PHE A 32 1.73 44.80 47.09
N TRP A 33 2.69 43.90 47.33
CA TRP A 33 2.80 42.61 46.63
C TRP A 33 2.00 41.47 47.26
N THR A 34 1.39 41.65 48.44
CA THR A 34 0.79 40.56 49.21
C THR A 34 -0.43 39.98 48.49
N SER A 35 -1.34 40.84 48.02
CA SER A 35 -2.53 40.41 47.28
C SER A 35 -2.15 39.67 46.00
N GLU A 36 -1.13 40.17 45.29
CA GLU A 36 -0.64 39.52 44.08
C GLU A 36 -0.01 38.18 44.39
N LYS A 37 0.83 38.07 45.43
CA LYS A 37 1.50 36.83 45.85
C LYS A 37 0.50 35.71 46.17
N GLU A 38 -0.53 36.03 46.96
CA GLU A 38 -1.54 35.08 47.45
C GLU A 38 -2.58 34.70 46.39
N TYR A 39 -2.66 35.46 45.29
CA TYR A 39 -3.56 35.18 44.18
C TYR A 39 -3.18 33.87 43.47
N LYS A 40 -4.11 32.91 43.48
CA LYS A 40 -3.89 31.55 42.95
C LYS A 40 -4.48 31.30 41.56
N LYS A 41 -5.39 32.14 41.05
CA LYS A 41 -6.21 31.79 39.88
C LYS A 41 -6.44 32.98 38.93
N GLY A 42 -5.74 33.00 37.79
CA GLY A 42 -5.85 34.04 36.77
C GLY A 42 -4.59 34.90 36.64
N PRO A 43 -4.53 35.85 35.69
CA PRO A 43 -3.41 36.76 35.53
C PRO A 43 -3.32 37.73 36.70
N ARG A 44 -2.09 37.93 37.20
CA ARG A 44 -1.72 38.89 38.24
C ARG A 44 -1.75 40.31 37.67
N ILE A 45 -2.89 40.99 37.80
CA ILE A 45 -3.25 42.20 37.04
C ILE A 45 -2.26 43.34 37.28
N LYS A 46 -1.89 43.63 38.54
CA LYS A 46 -0.92 44.68 38.86
C LYS A 46 0.44 44.33 38.26
N CYS A 47 0.91 43.10 38.47
CA CYS A 47 2.19 42.67 37.91
C CYS A 47 2.22 42.74 36.37
N ARG A 48 1.11 42.41 35.71
CA ARG A 48 0.96 42.50 34.26
C ARG A 48 1.14 43.93 33.78
N ILE A 49 0.38 44.88 34.34
CA ILE A 49 0.41 46.26 33.88
C ILE A 49 1.76 46.93 34.17
N LEU A 50 2.36 46.68 35.35
CA LEU A 50 3.66 47.26 35.70
C LEU A 50 4.80 46.72 34.83
N THR A 51 4.77 45.43 34.51
CA THR A 51 5.75 44.82 33.60
C THR A 51 5.65 45.43 32.21
N ARG A 52 4.42 45.53 31.67
CA ARG A 52 4.19 46.13 30.35
C ARG A 52 4.60 47.59 30.30
N TYR A 53 4.28 48.37 31.33
CA TYR A 53 4.68 49.77 31.40
C TYR A 53 6.21 49.93 31.47
N CYS A 54 6.91 49.14 32.29
CA CYS A 54 8.38 49.18 32.32
C CYS A 54 8.98 48.85 30.95
N LEU A 55 8.54 47.75 30.31
CA LEU A 55 9.13 47.32 29.04
C LEU A 55 8.73 48.24 27.88
N GLU A 56 7.43 48.49 27.68
CA GLU A 56 6.93 49.22 26.52
C GLU A 56 7.14 50.75 26.63
N ASN A 57 6.97 51.33 27.83
CA ASN A 57 6.96 52.80 27.99
C ASN A 57 8.28 53.34 28.57
N LEU A 58 8.96 52.63 29.48
CA LEU A 58 10.22 53.11 30.07
C LEU A 58 11.45 52.65 29.27
N ALA A 59 11.50 51.37 28.91
CA ALA A 59 12.61 50.79 28.17
C ALA A 59 12.45 50.88 26.64
N GLY A 60 11.26 51.23 26.14
CA GLY A 60 10.97 51.32 24.71
C GLY A 60 11.04 49.97 23.97
N ILE A 61 10.86 48.87 24.68
CA ILE A 61 10.90 47.50 24.15
C ILE A 61 9.47 47.07 23.84
N GLU A 62 9.14 47.04 22.56
CA GLU A 62 7.88 46.47 22.11
C GLU A 62 7.91 44.93 22.13
N THR A 63 6.74 44.30 21.99
CA THR A 63 6.65 42.84 22.00
C THR A 63 7.45 42.19 20.87
N ASP A 64 7.61 42.87 19.74
CA ASP A 64 8.44 42.44 18.61
C ASP A 64 9.95 42.50 18.88
N ASP A 65 10.38 43.33 19.83
CA ASP A 65 11.79 43.50 20.18
C ASP A 65 12.24 42.58 21.32
N LEU A 66 11.31 42.05 22.12
CA LEU A 66 11.61 41.09 23.20
C LEU A 66 12.55 39.95 22.76
N PRO A 67 12.43 39.37 21.55
CA PRO A 67 13.32 38.30 21.11
C PRO A 67 14.81 38.66 21.01
N ARG A 68 15.15 39.96 20.95
CA ARG A 68 16.53 40.45 20.90
C ARG A 68 17.24 40.36 22.25
N TYR A 69 16.50 40.16 23.32
CA TYR A 69 17.00 40.11 24.69
C TYR A 69 16.93 38.69 25.25
N ASN A 70 17.83 38.37 26.18
CA ASN A 70 17.75 37.15 26.98
C ASN A 70 17.08 37.43 28.33
N LEU A 71 16.65 36.37 29.04
CA LEU A 71 15.94 36.51 30.32
C LEU A 71 16.76 37.23 31.41
N LYS A 72 18.10 37.19 31.35
CA LYS A 72 18.98 37.93 32.28
C LYS A 72 18.93 39.43 31.98
N GLN A 73 19.05 39.83 30.72
CA GLN A 73 18.93 41.23 30.31
C GLN A 73 17.55 41.80 30.66
N ILE A 74 16.49 41.03 30.41
CA ILE A 74 15.12 41.43 30.82
C ILE A 74 15.03 41.59 32.34
N LYS A 75 15.64 40.68 33.12
CA LYS A 75 15.71 40.82 34.58
C LYS A 75 16.42 42.12 34.98
N ASP A 76 17.55 42.42 34.37
CA ASP A 76 18.36 43.61 34.70
C ASP A 76 17.55 44.89 34.43
N ILE A 77 16.86 44.98 33.28
CA ILE A 77 15.94 46.09 32.94
C ILE A 77 14.83 46.24 33.99
N LEU A 78 14.18 45.13 34.38
CA LEU A 78 13.13 45.16 35.40
C LEU A 78 13.65 45.62 36.78
N VAL A 79 14.91 45.29 37.11
CA VAL A 79 15.56 45.74 38.35
C VAL A 79 15.89 47.23 38.31
N GLU A 80 16.40 47.73 37.18
CA GLU A 80 16.64 49.16 36.94
C GLU A 80 15.33 49.96 37.07
N CYS A 81 14.24 49.41 36.53
CA CYS A 81 12.85 49.86 36.69
C CYS A 81 12.27 49.71 38.12
N LYS A 82 13.07 49.39 39.14
CA LYS A 82 12.66 49.19 40.56
C LYS A 82 11.68 48.03 40.81
N LEU A 83 11.49 47.10 39.88
CA LEU A 83 10.55 45.97 40.03
C LEU A 83 11.15 44.73 40.71
N PHE A 84 12.34 44.83 41.33
CA PHE A 84 12.97 43.69 42.02
C PHE A 84 12.07 43.03 43.07
N GLY A 85 11.30 43.82 43.82
CA GLY A 85 10.34 43.30 44.81
C GLY A 85 9.28 42.37 44.22
N MET A 86 8.80 42.67 43.00
CA MET A 86 7.88 41.82 42.25
C MET A 86 8.55 40.50 41.85
N ILE A 87 9.76 40.59 41.29
CA ILE A 87 10.54 39.43 40.83
C ILE A 87 10.75 38.44 41.98
N GLN A 88 11.16 38.93 43.15
CA GLN A 88 11.45 38.09 44.30
C GLN A 88 10.18 37.58 44.98
N ARG A 89 9.23 38.46 45.33
CA ARG A 89 8.12 38.11 46.23
C ARG A 89 6.95 37.43 45.53
N VAL A 90 6.69 37.77 44.27
CA VAL A 90 5.52 37.29 43.54
C VAL A 90 5.88 36.11 42.63
N PHE A 91 6.99 36.20 41.91
CA PHE A 91 7.38 35.21 40.91
C PHE A 91 8.56 34.32 41.31
N ASN A 92 9.13 34.48 42.51
CA ASN A 92 10.25 33.67 43.00
C ASN A 92 11.42 33.59 41.98
N HIS A 93 11.79 34.74 41.41
CA HIS A 93 12.80 34.88 40.35
C HIS A 93 12.46 34.25 38.99
N ASP A 94 11.22 33.80 38.77
CA ASP A 94 10.75 33.32 37.45
C ASP A 94 10.40 34.48 36.51
N ILE A 95 11.40 34.94 35.75
CA ILE A 95 11.26 36.00 34.74
C ILE A 95 10.32 35.57 33.61
N LEU A 96 10.28 34.27 33.29
CA LEU A 96 9.39 33.77 32.27
C LEU A 96 7.93 33.85 32.73
N GLY A 97 7.65 33.48 33.98
CA GLY A 97 6.35 33.65 34.61
C GLY A 97 5.86 35.10 34.54
N ILE A 98 6.77 36.05 34.75
CA ILE A 98 6.49 37.49 34.60
C ILE A 98 6.06 37.82 33.17
N LEU A 99 6.82 37.39 32.16
CA LEU A 99 6.50 37.66 30.76
C LEU A 99 5.21 36.98 30.30
N LYS A 100 4.96 35.72 30.70
CA LYS A 100 3.71 35.00 30.43
C LYS A 100 2.50 35.71 31.04
N ASN A 101 2.67 36.28 32.23
CA ASN A 101 1.64 37.09 32.87
C ASN A 101 1.41 38.43 32.15
N ALA A 102 2.48 39.05 31.63
CA ALA A 102 2.41 40.31 30.90
C ALA A 102 1.73 40.17 29.53
N TYR A 103 2.15 39.15 28.76
CA TYR A 103 1.83 38.95 27.34
C TYR A 103 1.18 37.58 27.06
N PRO A 104 0.05 37.25 27.72
CA PRO A 104 -0.53 35.91 27.64
C PRO A 104 -0.96 35.53 26.22
N GLU A 105 -1.46 36.49 25.44
CA GLU A 105 -1.94 36.26 24.07
C GLU A 105 -0.79 36.07 23.08
N GLU A 106 0.35 36.71 23.30
CA GLU A 106 1.55 36.61 22.47
C GLU A 106 2.24 35.24 22.64
N PHE A 107 2.11 34.63 23.83
CA PHE A 107 2.47 33.24 24.04
C PHE A 107 1.42 32.27 23.48
N ARG A 108 0.12 32.63 23.53
CA ARG A 108 -0.98 31.83 22.96
C ARG A 108 -0.91 31.76 21.42
N THR A 109 -0.69 32.90 20.78
CA THR A 109 -0.50 33.07 19.33
C THR A 109 0.87 32.61 18.83
N ARG A 110 1.72 32.13 19.76
CA ARG A 110 3.05 31.56 19.52
C ARG A 110 4.14 32.54 19.08
N LYS A 111 3.83 33.83 18.91
CA LYS A 111 4.79 34.88 18.53
C LYS A 111 6.01 34.93 19.46
N LEU A 112 5.79 34.96 20.77
CA LEU A 112 6.88 34.94 21.77
C LEU A 112 7.27 33.50 22.19
N LYS A 113 6.48 32.50 21.81
CA LYS A 113 6.74 31.10 22.13
C LYS A 113 7.93 30.54 21.36
N GLU A 114 8.11 30.92 20.10
CA GLU A 114 9.28 30.52 19.30
C GLU A 114 10.59 31.10 19.87
N TRP A 115 10.56 32.35 20.34
CA TRP A 115 11.71 32.97 21.03
C TRP A 115 12.12 32.19 22.30
N MET A 116 11.14 31.63 23.03
CA MET A 116 11.44 30.80 24.19
C MET A 116 12.08 29.45 23.88
N TRP A 117 12.00 28.98 22.63
CA TRP A 117 12.71 27.78 22.19
C TRP A 117 14.17 28.07 21.81
N SER A 118 14.62 29.32 21.89
CA SER A 118 15.96 29.73 21.45
C SER A 118 17.08 29.29 22.41
N LYS A 119 18.31 29.77 22.13
CA LYS A 119 19.51 29.59 22.97
C LYS A 119 19.33 30.01 24.44
N HIS A 120 18.29 30.79 24.76
CA HIS A 120 17.97 31.28 26.10
C HIS A 120 16.74 30.59 26.73
N GLY A 121 16.21 29.55 26.07
CA GLY A 121 15.02 28.82 26.49
C GLY A 121 15.17 27.98 27.75
N ILE A 122 14.05 27.75 28.43
CA ILE A 122 13.97 26.89 29.61
C ILE A 122 13.55 25.49 29.17
N TRP A 123 14.51 24.56 29.10
CA TRP A 123 14.31 23.16 28.66
C TRP A 123 13.88 22.22 29.79
N ASN A 124 13.12 22.72 30.76
CA ASN A 124 12.66 21.91 31.91
C ASN A 124 11.21 21.42 31.75
N ASP A 125 10.47 21.99 30.80
CA ASP A 125 9.09 21.59 30.49
C ASP A 125 9.06 20.56 29.35
N LYS A 126 8.67 19.33 29.70
CA LYS A 126 8.57 18.18 28.79
C LYS A 126 7.68 18.45 27.58
N ASN A 127 6.53 19.12 27.78
CA ASN A 127 5.59 19.37 26.69
C ASN A 127 6.16 20.39 25.70
N MET A 128 6.90 21.38 26.20
CA MET A 128 7.56 22.38 25.35
C MET A 128 8.68 21.77 24.52
N ILE A 129 9.45 20.82 25.08
CA ILE A 129 10.47 20.08 24.33
C ILE A 129 9.82 19.31 23.17
N ILE A 130 8.76 18.55 23.44
CA ILE A 130 8.05 17.76 22.41
C ILE A 130 7.55 18.67 21.30
N GLU A 131 6.86 19.75 21.64
CA GLU A 131 6.30 20.68 20.66
C GLU A 131 7.38 21.35 19.80
N ALA A 132 8.46 21.85 20.44
CA ALA A 132 9.55 22.51 19.73
C ALA A 132 10.25 21.58 18.72
N VAL A 133 10.51 20.33 19.12
CA VAL A 133 11.14 19.34 18.24
C VAL A 133 10.21 18.92 17.11
N GLN A 134 8.93 18.66 17.38
CA GLN A 134 7.96 18.29 16.34
C GLN A 134 7.77 19.41 15.32
N GLU A 135 7.74 20.67 15.79
CA GLU A 135 7.63 21.82 14.90
C GLU A 135 8.89 22.00 14.04
N MET A 136 10.08 21.83 14.63
CA MET A 136 11.33 21.83 13.88
C MET A 136 11.32 20.75 12.78
N VAL A 137 10.92 19.51 13.12
CA VAL A 137 10.82 18.39 12.16
C VAL A 137 9.86 18.74 11.01
N LYS A 138 8.72 19.38 11.33
CA LYS A 138 7.75 19.87 10.33
C LYS A 138 8.33 20.97 9.44
N LYS A 139 9.04 21.95 10.02
CA LYS A 139 9.71 23.05 9.29
C LYS A 139 10.83 22.54 8.37
N GLU A 140 11.49 21.44 8.72
CA GLU A 140 12.47 20.76 7.86
C GLU A 140 11.82 19.90 6.74
N GLY A 141 10.49 19.83 6.68
CA GLY A 141 9.77 19.16 5.59
C GLY A 141 9.80 17.63 5.66
N ILE A 142 10.14 17.05 6.82
CA ILE A 142 10.25 15.61 7.01
C ILE A 142 8.85 15.01 7.09
N ARG A 143 8.47 14.22 6.09
CA ARG A 143 7.14 13.57 6.02
C ARG A 143 7.09 12.22 6.72
N ARG A 144 8.23 11.54 6.81
CA ARG A 144 8.37 10.17 7.33
C ARG A 144 9.28 10.18 8.55
N ILE A 145 8.81 9.60 9.64
CA ILE A 145 9.55 9.55 10.91
C ILE A 145 10.86 8.78 10.71
N GLU A 146 10.86 7.80 9.81
CA GLU A 146 12.00 6.94 9.49
C GLU A 146 13.18 7.69 8.88
N ASP A 147 12.96 8.86 8.29
CA ASP A 147 14.00 9.68 7.67
C ASP A 147 14.76 10.54 8.69
N ILE A 148 14.22 10.71 9.91
CA ILE A 148 14.81 11.53 10.98
C ILE A 148 16.28 11.18 11.21
N PRO A 149 16.70 9.93 11.42
CA PRO A 149 18.09 9.63 11.81
C PRO A 149 19.14 9.92 10.73
N SER A 150 18.72 10.06 9.47
CA SER A 150 19.60 10.34 8.32
C SER A 150 20.14 11.78 8.28
N ILE A 151 19.54 12.68 9.07
CA ILE A 151 19.78 14.12 9.02
C ILE A 151 20.89 14.52 10.00
N ASN A 152 21.65 15.56 9.63
CA ASN A 152 22.61 16.19 10.54
C ASN A 152 21.90 17.13 11.53
N TRP A 153 21.32 16.53 12.57
CA TRP A 153 20.58 17.22 13.62
C TRP A 153 21.36 18.29 14.37
N LYS A 154 22.67 18.14 14.58
CA LYS A 154 23.51 19.19 15.17
C LYS A 154 23.33 20.53 14.43
N ASN A 155 23.43 20.51 13.10
CA ASN A 155 23.28 21.73 12.29
C ASN A 155 21.82 22.23 12.26
N ARG A 156 20.84 21.33 12.24
CA ARG A 156 19.42 21.71 12.23
C ARG A 156 18.98 22.32 13.55
N LEU A 157 19.36 21.71 14.67
CA LEU A 157 19.08 22.23 16.01
C LEU A 157 19.71 23.63 16.21
N LEU A 158 20.90 23.87 15.66
CA LEU A 158 21.53 25.20 15.67
C LEU A 158 20.77 26.21 14.78
N LYS A 159 20.38 25.82 13.56
CA LYS A 159 19.60 26.65 12.63
C LYS A 159 18.29 27.14 13.24
N HIS A 160 17.61 26.27 14.00
CA HIS A 160 16.34 26.60 14.67
C HIS A 160 16.52 27.17 16.08
N GLY A 161 17.76 27.40 16.53
CA GLY A 161 18.05 27.97 17.84
C GLY A 161 17.77 27.05 19.03
N ILE A 162 17.37 25.79 18.81
CA ILE A 162 16.95 24.85 19.85
C ILE A 162 18.08 23.93 20.35
N TYR A 163 19.33 24.14 19.90
CA TYR A 163 20.48 23.27 20.22
C TYR A 163 20.71 23.00 21.71
N ASN A 164 20.43 23.99 22.57
CA ASN A 164 20.63 23.87 24.01
C ASN A 164 19.67 22.89 24.68
N VAL A 165 18.61 22.43 24.00
CA VAL A 165 17.73 21.37 24.49
C VAL A 165 18.50 20.09 24.82
N LEU A 166 19.59 19.85 24.10
CA LEU A 166 20.43 18.67 24.28
C LEU A 166 21.07 18.61 25.67
N ALA A 167 21.22 19.73 26.39
CA ALA A 167 21.72 19.72 27.76
C ALA A 167 20.83 18.91 28.71
N TYR A 168 19.51 18.92 28.49
CA TYR A 168 18.55 18.08 29.23
C TYR A 168 18.75 16.57 28.95
N PHE A 169 19.34 16.24 27.80
CA PHE A 169 19.55 14.88 27.31
C PHE A 169 21.03 14.46 27.32
N ASN A 170 21.85 15.05 28.20
CA ASN A 170 23.30 14.76 28.28
C ASN A 170 24.00 14.84 26.92
N TRP A 171 23.61 15.82 26.11
CA TRP A 171 24.12 16.05 24.76
C TRP A 171 23.82 14.93 23.74
N SER A 172 22.87 14.04 24.05
CA SER A 172 22.47 12.93 23.18
C SER A 172 21.30 13.30 22.25
N ILE A 173 21.59 13.35 20.95
CA ILE A 173 20.57 13.55 19.91
C ILE A 173 19.61 12.36 19.85
N TYR A 174 20.10 11.13 20.05
CA TYR A 174 19.24 9.96 20.14
C TYR A 174 18.23 10.12 21.28
N ALA A 175 18.70 10.44 22.49
CA ALA A 175 17.83 10.55 23.66
C ALA A 175 16.76 11.65 23.50
N LEU A 176 17.09 12.75 22.82
CA LEU A 176 16.11 13.78 22.43
C LEU A 176 15.00 13.19 21.54
N PHE A 177 15.37 12.46 20.49
CA PHE A 177 14.40 11.92 19.53
C PHE A 177 13.64 10.71 20.06
N ASP A 178 14.26 9.89 20.91
CA ASP A 178 13.58 8.79 21.62
C ASP A 178 12.57 9.35 22.64
N PHE A 179 12.90 10.46 23.32
CA PHE A 179 11.94 11.14 24.18
C PHE A 179 10.71 11.68 23.42
N VAL A 180 10.91 12.25 22.23
CA VAL A 180 9.82 12.80 21.41
C VAL A 180 9.06 11.73 20.63
N TYR A 181 9.74 10.66 20.22
CA TYR A 181 9.20 9.53 19.48
C TYR A 181 9.61 8.21 20.14
N PRO A 182 8.98 7.84 21.27
CA PRO A 182 9.36 6.69 22.07
C PRO A 182 9.43 5.39 21.28
N ASN A 183 10.54 4.65 21.42
CA ASN A 183 10.76 3.33 20.83
C ASN A 183 10.67 3.31 19.29
N LYS A 184 10.85 4.45 18.62
CA LYS A 184 10.85 4.54 17.15
C LYS A 184 12.22 4.39 16.52
N PHE A 185 13.26 4.65 17.31
CA PHE A 185 14.63 4.68 16.82
C PHE A 185 15.53 3.84 17.70
N HIS A 186 16.65 3.43 17.14
CA HIS A 186 17.76 2.86 17.87
C HIS A 186 18.92 3.87 17.90
N PRO A 187 19.77 3.91 18.96
CA PRO A 187 20.92 4.83 19.03
C PRO A 187 21.81 4.79 17.79
N ILE A 188 21.96 3.61 17.18
CA ILE A 188 22.80 3.41 16.01
C ILE A 188 22.27 4.06 14.73
N ASP A 189 20.99 4.39 14.69
CA ASP A 189 20.35 4.99 13.51
C ASP A 189 20.91 6.39 13.23
N PHE A 190 21.37 7.08 14.28
CA PHE A 190 21.94 8.42 14.17
C PHE A 190 23.43 8.38 13.80
N LYS A 191 23.91 9.40 13.06
CA LYS A 191 25.27 9.44 12.49
C LYS A 191 26.40 9.76 13.50
N TYR A 192 26.09 10.01 14.77
CA TYR A 192 27.05 10.58 15.74
C TYR A 192 28.00 9.56 16.39
N LYS A 193 29.14 10.07 16.89
CA LYS A 193 30.47 9.43 16.94
C LYS A 193 30.68 8.27 17.91
N THR A 194 29.79 8.00 18.88
CA THR A 194 30.02 6.99 19.94
C THR A 194 29.19 5.74 19.73
N LYS A 195 29.26 5.13 18.55
CA LYS A 195 28.48 3.91 18.24
C LYS A 195 28.99 2.65 18.95
N TRP A 196 30.28 2.60 19.26
CA TRP A 196 30.99 1.36 19.58
C TRP A 196 31.77 1.36 20.90
N ALA A 197 31.78 2.49 21.63
CA ALA A 197 32.50 2.63 22.91
C ALA A 197 31.56 2.56 24.13
N SER A 198 30.29 2.22 23.92
CA SER A 198 29.28 2.08 24.98
C SER A 198 29.25 0.67 25.56
N GLY A 199 28.75 0.52 26.79
CA GLY A 199 28.47 -0.79 27.40
C GLY A 199 27.58 -1.68 26.52
N ASP A 200 26.67 -1.07 25.75
CA ASP A 200 25.74 -1.77 24.85
C ASP A 200 26.30 -2.01 23.43
N SER A 201 27.61 -1.92 23.24
CA SER A 201 28.26 -2.00 21.92
C SER A 201 27.95 -3.30 21.15
N LEU A 202 27.80 -4.43 21.85
CA LEU A 202 27.42 -5.71 21.26
C LEU A 202 25.98 -5.73 20.75
N GLU A 203 25.03 -5.20 21.52
CA GLU A 203 23.62 -5.13 21.12
C GLU A 203 23.43 -4.14 19.96
N ASN A 204 24.13 -3.00 20.04
CA ASN A 204 24.22 -2.03 18.94
C ASN A 204 24.77 -2.66 17.65
N ALA A 205 25.80 -3.51 17.78
CA ALA A 205 26.38 -4.22 16.66
C ALA A 205 25.40 -5.24 16.06
N PHE A 206 24.71 -6.01 16.89
CA PHE A 206 23.67 -6.93 16.43
C PHE A 206 22.57 -6.19 15.66
N TYR A 207 21.96 -5.17 16.26
CA TYR A 207 20.89 -4.39 15.62
C TYR A 207 21.37 -3.83 14.27
N PHE A 208 22.59 -3.27 14.21
CA PHE A 208 23.11 -2.67 12.99
C PHE A 208 23.34 -3.71 11.88
N MET A 209 23.94 -4.86 12.22
CA MET A 209 24.08 -5.99 11.30
C MET A 209 22.71 -6.47 10.81
N HIS A 210 21.78 -6.69 11.74
CA HIS A 210 20.45 -7.20 11.44
C HIS A 210 19.69 -6.27 10.49
N LYS A 211 19.68 -4.96 10.78
CA LYS A 211 19.08 -3.94 9.92
C LYS A 211 19.68 -3.92 8.53
N VAL A 212 21.01 -3.99 8.42
CA VAL A 212 21.71 -3.95 7.12
C VAL A 212 21.43 -5.21 6.30
N PHE A 213 21.53 -6.39 6.92
CA PHE A 213 21.27 -7.67 6.25
C PHE A 213 19.83 -7.80 5.80
N LYS A 214 18.86 -7.39 6.65
CA LYS A 214 17.44 -7.37 6.29
C LYS A 214 17.13 -6.41 5.15
N LYS A 215 17.69 -5.19 5.18
CA LYS A 215 17.53 -4.20 4.10
C LYS A 215 18.07 -4.71 2.76
N ARG A 216 19.15 -5.49 2.78
CA ARG A 216 19.76 -6.11 1.59
C ARG A 216 19.15 -7.47 1.22
N LYS A 217 18.27 -8.01 2.07
CA LYS A 217 17.64 -9.33 1.93
C LYS A 217 18.64 -10.49 1.85
N TYR A 218 19.71 -10.43 2.64
CA TYR A 218 20.68 -11.53 2.68
C TYR A 218 20.10 -12.75 3.40
N SER A 219 20.33 -13.93 2.82
CA SER A 219 20.12 -15.21 3.49
C SER A 219 21.23 -15.51 4.50
N ILE A 220 21.07 -16.58 5.29
CA ILE A 220 22.11 -17.05 6.20
C ILE A 220 23.36 -17.45 5.41
N GLU A 221 23.18 -18.12 4.27
CA GLU A 221 24.26 -18.52 3.37
C GLU A 221 25.00 -17.30 2.81
N ASP A 222 24.26 -16.27 2.38
CA ASP A 222 24.87 -15.02 1.92
C ASP A 222 25.72 -14.37 3.02
N ILE A 223 25.19 -14.31 4.26
CA ILE A 223 25.89 -13.74 5.41
C ILE A 223 27.19 -14.50 5.71
N LEU A 224 27.16 -15.84 5.64
CA LEU A 224 28.33 -16.68 5.87
C LEU A 224 29.46 -16.41 4.87
N LEU A 225 29.11 -16.10 3.61
CA LEU A 225 30.05 -15.80 2.53
C LEU A 225 30.64 -14.38 2.59
N LEU A 226 30.07 -13.47 3.38
CA LEU A 226 30.57 -12.10 3.49
C LEU A 226 32.00 -12.08 4.05
N ASN A 227 32.87 -11.34 3.35
CA ASN A 227 34.25 -11.09 3.73
C ASN A 227 34.45 -9.65 4.24
N THR A 228 35.68 -9.30 4.62
CA THR A 228 36.02 -7.98 5.18
C THR A 228 35.76 -6.83 4.21
N SER A 229 35.96 -7.05 2.90
CA SER A 229 35.63 -6.06 1.86
C SER A 229 34.13 -5.81 1.79
N ASP A 230 33.32 -6.86 1.89
CA ASP A 230 31.86 -6.74 1.89
C ASP A 230 31.35 -5.99 3.11
N PHE A 231 31.88 -6.29 4.30
CA PHE A 231 31.56 -5.54 5.53
C PHE A 231 31.91 -4.05 5.39
N ARG A 232 33.02 -3.70 4.71
CA ARG A 232 33.34 -2.29 4.41
C ARG A 232 32.34 -1.66 3.46
N LYS A 233 31.99 -2.33 2.36
CA LYS A 233 30.98 -1.85 1.39
C LYS A 233 29.60 -1.67 2.02
N LEU A 234 29.28 -2.48 3.03
CA LEU A 234 28.04 -2.41 3.80
C LEU A 234 28.05 -1.33 4.89
N GLY A 235 29.17 -0.62 5.09
CA GLY A 235 29.31 0.40 6.14
C GLY A 235 29.49 -0.17 7.54
N LEU A 236 29.77 -1.48 7.66
CA LEU A 236 29.99 -2.19 8.93
C LEU A 236 31.45 -2.14 9.40
N ALA A 237 32.34 -1.45 8.67
CA ALA A 237 33.77 -1.38 8.98
C ALA A 237 34.07 -0.87 10.39
N GLY A 238 33.42 0.23 10.80
CA GLY A 238 33.65 0.83 12.12
C GLY A 238 33.22 -0.10 13.27
N MET A 239 32.08 -0.77 13.10
CA MET A 239 31.62 -1.81 14.04
C MET A 239 32.64 -2.93 14.16
N LEU A 240 33.09 -3.43 13.01
CA LEU A 240 33.98 -4.57 12.94
C LEU A 240 35.30 -4.30 13.69
N ILE A 241 35.87 -3.12 13.47
CA ILE A 241 37.10 -2.68 14.14
C ILE A 241 36.88 -2.56 15.64
N SER A 242 35.83 -1.84 16.06
CA SER A 242 35.65 -1.46 17.46
C SER A 242 35.08 -2.55 18.36
N VAL A 243 34.22 -3.43 17.83
CA VAL A 243 33.49 -4.45 18.63
C VAL A 243 34.06 -5.85 18.45
N PHE A 244 34.55 -6.17 17.24
CA PHE A 244 34.96 -7.54 16.90
C PHE A 244 36.44 -7.66 16.53
N ASN A 245 37.27 -6.68 16.89
CA ASN A 245 38.72 -6.65 16.62
C ASN A 245 39.05 -6.93 15.14
N SER A 246 38.30 -6.30 14.23
CA SER A 246 38.39 -6.47 12.79
C SER A 246 38.07 -7.87 12.25
N SER A 247 37.54 -8.79 13.07
CA SER A 247 37.21 -10.16 12.68
C SER A 247 35.76 -10.28 12.17
N THR A 248 35.62 -10.56 10.87
CA THR A 248 34.31 -10.88 10.26
C THR A 248 33.75 -12.20 10.76
N LEU A 249 34.61 -13.16 11.11
CA LEU A 249 34.19 -14.43 11.68
C LEU A 249 33.45 -14.21 13.02
N LYS A 250 34.07 -13.48 13.96
CA LYS A 250 33.47 -13.17 15.27
C LYS A 250 32.14 -12.42 15.14
N ALA A 251 32.06 -11.46 14.21
CA ALA A 251 30.82 -10.73 13.95
C ALA A 251 29.70 -11.64 13.42
N LYS A 252 30.02 -12.55 12.48
CA LYS A 252 29.08 -13.52 11.92
C LYS A 252 28.64 -14.55 12.96
N GLU A 253 29.57 -15.09 13.74
CA GLU A 253 29.27 -16.03 14.84
C GLU A 253 28.32 -15.39 15.86
N PHE A 254 28.61 -14.15 16.28
CA PHE A 254 27.77 -13.43 17.23
C PHE A 254 26.37 -13.15 16.66
N TYR A 255 26.29 -12.73 15.39
CA TYR A 255 25.01 -12.53 14.70
C TYR A 255 24.20 -13.83 14.67
N LEU A 256 24.83 -14.93 14.23
CA LEU A 256 24.18 -16.23 14.12
C LEU A 256 23.72 -16.76 15.48
N TYR A 257 24.55 -16.61 16.52
CA TYR A 257 24.19 -16.98 17.89
C TYR A 257 22.91 -16.26 18.37
N LYS A 258 22.83 -14.94 18.17
CA LYS A 258 21.64 -14.15 18.52
C LYS A 258 20.43 -14.50 17.66
N THR A 259 20.61 -14.84 16.38
CA THR A 259 19.49 -15.20 15.49
C THR A 259 18.98 -16.64 15.68
N LEU A 260 19.86 -17.59 16.00
CA LEU A 260 19.51 -19.00 16.13
C LEU A 260 19.00 -19.34 17.54
N GLY A 261 19.41 -18.58 18.57
CA GLY A 261 19.02 -18.81 19.97
C GLY A 261 17.85 -17.98 20.51
N ASN A 262 17.37 -16.95 19.79
CA ASN A 262 16.31 -16.04 20.28
C ASN A 262 14.92 -16.41 19.73
N LYS A 263 13.97 -16.73 20.63
CA LYS A 263 12.59 -17.13 20.30
C LYS A 263 11.85 -16.08 19.46
N GLU A 264 12.00 -14.79 19.77
CA GLU A 264 11.32 -13.71 19.04
C GLU A 264 11.79 -13.66 17.59
N HIS A 265 13.08 -13.87 17.36
CA HIS A 265 13.67 -13.85 16.03
C HIS A 265 13.36 -15.13 15.24
N GLN A 266 13.25 -16.27 15.92
CA GLN A 266 12.74 -17.49 15.30
C GLN A 266 11.30 -17.34 14.84
N ASP A 267 10.45 -16.65 15.61
CA ASP A 267 9.06 -16.39 15.23
C ASP A 267 8.96 -15.39 14.08
N GLU A 268 9.83 -14.38 14.05
CA GLU A 268 9.98 -13.47 12.90
C GLU A 268 10.41 -14.22 11.63
N ILE A 269 11.43 -15.08 11.72
CA ILE A 269 11.88 -15.94 10.60
C ILE A 269 10.75 -16.88 10.14
N LYS A 270 9.98 -17.45 11.07
CA LYS A 270 8.83 -18.30 10.72
C LYS A 270 7.74 -17.52 9.97
N GLU A 271 7.43 -16.31 10.39
CA GLU A 271 6.45 -15.46 9.69
C GLU A 271 6.97 -15.00 8.32
N ASP A 272 8.26 -14.66 8.19
CA ASP A 272 8.89 -14.34 6.90
C ASP A 272 8.87 -15.55 5.95
N ILE A 273 9.19 -16.75 6.43
CA ILE A 273 9.10 -18.01 5.67
C ILE A 273 7.65 -18.26 5.23
N LYS A 274 6.67 -18.03 6.12
CA LYS A 274 5.25 -18.20 5.82
C LYS A 274 4.77 -17.20 4.77
N ALA A 275 5.23 -15.94 4.84
CA ALA A 275 4.95 -14.92 3.84
C ALA A 275 5.57 -15.26 2.48
N LEU A 276 6.83 -15.74 2.45
CA LEU A 276 7.50 -16.21 1.24
C LEU A 276 6.80 -17.42 0.62
N LYS A 277 6.44 -18.42 1.43
CA LYS A 277 5.66 -19.59 0.97
C LYS A 277 4.33 -19.16 0.37
N LYS A 278 3.64 -18.19 0.99
CA LYS A 278 2.40 -17.63 0.44
C LYS A 278 2.62 -16.95 -0.91
N LYS A 279 3.69 -16.16 -1.04
CA LYS A 279 4.04 -15.47 -2.29
C LYS A 279 4.35 -16.45 -3.43
N ILE A 280 5.22 -17.44 -3.18
CA ILE A 280 5.55 -18.49 -4.17
C ILE A 280 4.30 -19.26 -4.59
N PHE A 281 3.43 -19.55 -3.63
CA PHE A 281 2.17 -20.23 -3.87
C PHE A 281 1.22 -19.39 -4.74
N ASP A 282 1.08 -18.10 -4.44
CA ASP A 282 0.26 -17.15 -5.22
C ASP A 282 0.81 -16.98 -6.66
N GLU A 283 2.13 -16.94 -6.83
CA GLU A 283 2.79 -16.91 -8.14
C GLU A 283 2.52 -18.19 -8.95
N ASN A 284 2.57 -19.36 -8.31
CA ASN A 284 2.26 -20.64 -8.96
C ASN A 284 0.79 -20.72 -9.40
N ILE A 285 -0.15 -20.25 -8.58
CA ILE A 285 -1.55 -20.14 -8.99
C ILE A 285 -1.69 -19.20 -10.19
N LYS A 286 -1.06 -18.02 -10.15
CA LYS A 286 -1.12 -17.06 -11.25
C LYS A 286 -0.58 -17.66 -12.56
N LYS A 287 0.50 -18.43 -12.49
CA LYS A 287 1.08 -19.16 -13.65
C LYS A 287 0.09 -20.20 -14.21
N LYS A 288 -0.49 -21.03 -13.35
CA LYS A 288 -1.49 -22.03 -13.77
C LYS A 288 -2.75 -21.40 -14.37
N LEU A 289 -3.17 -20.25 -13.85
CA LEU A 289 -4.29 -19.49 -14.40
C LEU A 289 -3.94 -18.85 -15.76
N SER A 290 -2.71 -18.35 -15.94
CA SER A 290 -2.27 -17.79 -17.23
C SER A 290 -2.21 -18.82 -18.35
N GLU A 291 -1.88 -20.08 -18.05
CA GLU A 291 -1.83 -21.17 -19.04
C GLU A 291 -3.20 -21.50 -19.65
N VAL A 292 -4.28 -21.23 -18.92
CA VAL A 292 -5.66 -21.49 -19.36
C VAL A 292 -6.44 -20.21 -19.69
N ALA A 293 -5.82 -19.04 -19.49
CA ALA A 293 -6.45 -17.75 -19.77
C ALA A 293 -6.35 -17.42 -21.26
N VAL A 294 -7.44 -16.91 -21.82
CA VAL A 294 -7.47 -16.31 -23.17
C VAL A 294 -7.70 -14.81 -22.98
N GLY A 295 -6.61 -14.03 -23.02
CA GLY A 295 -6.63 -12.62 -22.62
C GLY A 295 -6.88 -12.48 -21.11
N GLY A 296 -7.85 -11.66 -20.71
CA GLY A 296 -8.24 -11.46 -19.31
C GLY A 296 -9.28 -12.45 -18.78
N TYR A 297 -9.69 -13.44 -19.58
CA TYR A 297 -10.81 -14.32 -19.28
C TYR A 297 -10.38 -15.78 -19.17
N ILE A 298 -10.97 -16.49 -18.21
CA ILE A 298 -10.83 -17.94 -18.07
C ILE A 298 -12.18 -18.58 -18.41
N TYR A 299 -12.18 -19.33 -19.50
CA TYR A 299 -13.37 -20.00 -20.01
C TYR A 299 -13.37 -21.47 -19.60
N ASN A 300 -14.55 -21.99 -19.31
CA ASN A 300 -14.78 -23.44 -19.18
C ASN A 300 -13.81 -24.17 -18.25
N LEU A 301 -13.40 -23.55 -17.13
CA LEU A 301 -12.46 -24.16 -16.18
C LEU A 301 -12.85 -25.58 -15.76
N HIS A 302 -14.16 -25.91 -15.74
CA HIS A 302 -14.67 -27.26 -15.50
C HIS A 302 -14.19 -28.32 -16.51
N SER A 303 -13.78 -27.95 -17.72
CA SER A 303 -13.21 -28.89 -18.71
C SER A 303 -11.80 -29.34 -18.31
N ASN A 304 -11.07 -28.53 -17.52
CA ASN A 304 -9.81 -28.92 -16.90
C ASN A 304 -10.07 -29.35 -15.45
N THR A 305 -10.53 -30.59 -15.28
CA THR A 305 -10.92 -31.18 -13.99
C THR A 305 -9.83 -31.05 -12.92
N THR A 306 -8.57 -31.22 -13.29
CA THR A 306 -7.42 -31.13 -12.38
C THR A 306 -7.23 -29.71 -11.86
N LEU A 307 -7.21 -28.71 -12.75
CA LEU A 307 -7.05 -27.31 -12.38
C LEU A 307 -8.28 -26.78 -11.63
N TYR A 308 -9.48 -27.16 -12.06
CA TYR A 308 -10.72 -26.80 -11.38
C TYR A 308 -10.76 -27.31 -9.94
N ASN A 309 -10.43 -28.58 -9.71
CA ASN A 309 -10.40 -29.16 -8.36
C ASN A 309 -9.31 -28.54 -7.48
N TYR A 310 -8.16 -28.20 -8.08
CA TYR A 310 -7.09 -27.46 -7.41
C TYR A 310 -7.57 -26.08 -6.94
N ILE A 311 -8.15 -25.28 -7.84
CA ILE A 311 -8.69 -23.95 -7.54
C ILE A 311 -9.83 -24.04 -6.52
N LYS A 312 -10.76 -24.97 -6.69
CA LYS A 312 -11.89 -25.18 -5.77
C LYS A 312 -11.43 -25.48 -4.35
N ARG A 313 -10.40 -26.31 -4.18
CA ARG A 313 -9.82 -26.63 -2.87
C ARG A 313 -9.20 -25.39 -2.21
N HIS A 314 -8.47 -24.59 -2.98
CA HIS A 314 -7.80 -23.41 -2.48
C HIS A 314 -8.73 -22.21 -2.24
N ALA A 315 -9.78 -22.05 -3.05
CA ALA A 315 -10.86 -21.09 -2.82
C ALA A 315 -11.60 -21.41 -1.51
N ARG A 316 -11.95 -22.68 -1.28
CA ARG A 316 -12.55 -23.14 0.00
C ARG A 316 -11.65 -22.85 1.20
N LYS A 317 -10.35 -23.11 1.08
CA LYS A 317 -9.38 -22.83 2.17
C LYS A 317 -9.29 -21.33 2.53
N ARG A 318 -9.62 -20.44 1.59
CA ARG A 318 -9.66 -18.98 1.80
C ARG A 318 -11.08 -18.45 2.06
N ASN A 319 -12.07 -19.32 2.18
CA ASN A 319 -13.48 -18.96 2.34
C ASN A 319 -14.01 -18.04 1.22
N MET A 320 -13.53 -18.25 -0.01
CA MET A 320 -13.91 -17.47 -1.19
C MET A 320 -14.67 -18.34 -2.20
N SER A 321 -15.53 -17.72 -3.00
CA SER A 321 -16.09 -18.39 -4.18
C SER A 321 -15.00 -18.61 -5.24
N ILE A 322 -15.20 -19.56 -6.15
CA ILE A 322 -14.25 -19.81 -7.26
C ILE A 322 -14.08 -18.53 -8.10
N ASN A 323 -15.16 -17.77 -8.28
CA ASN A 323 -15.14 -16.53 -9.05
C ASN A 323 -14.29 -15.47 -8.35
N ASP A 324 -14.54 -15.22 -7.06
CA ASP A 324 -13.81 -14.21 -6.29
C ASP A 324 -12.33 -14.58 -6.17
N PHE A 325 -12.05 -15.88 -6.02
CA PHE A 325 -10.68 -16.38 -5.99
C PHE A 325 -9.95 -16.11 -7.30
N ILE A 326 -10.57 -16.40 -8.45
CA ILE A 326 -9.96 -16.13 -9.77
C ILE A 326 -9.81 -14.61 -10.02
N SER A 327 -10.83 -13.82 -9.64
CA SER A 327 -10.79 -12.35 -9.71
C SER A 327 -9.67 -11.76 -8.86
N SER A 328 -9.36 -12.34 -7.69
CA SER A 328 -8.25 -11.87 -6.84
C SER A 328 -6.87 -11.95 -7.51
N TYR A 329 -6.73 -12.75 -8.58
CA TYR A 329 -5.51 -12.83 -9.38
C TYR A 329 -5.59 -12.05 -10.71
N GLY A 330 -6.66 -11.27 -10.92
CA GLY A 330 -6.82 -10.39 -12.09
C GLY A 330 -7.47 -11.04 -13.31
N TYR A 331 -8.14 -12.19 -13.15
CA TYR A 331 -8.84 -12.88 -14.24
C TYR A 331 -10.35 -12.88 -14.01
N VAL A 332 -11.13 -12.87 -15.09
CA VAL A 332 -12.60 -13.00 -15.00
C VAL A 332 -13.02 -14.40 -15.44
N TYR A 333 -13.65 -15.13 -14.53
CA TYR A 333 -14.15 -16.46 -14.83
C TYR A 333 -15.50 -16.42 -15.56
N LYS A 334 -15.55 -16.95 -16.79
CA LYS A 334 -16.76 -17.04 -17.61
C LYS A 334 -17.20 -18.50 -17.75
N SER A 335 -18.38 -18.77 -17.20
CA SER A 335 -19.05 -20.07 -17.26
C SER A 335 -19.92 -20.14 -18.52
N ALA A 336 -19.78 -21.20 -19.34
CA ALA A 336 -20.61 -21.43 -20.54
C ALA A 336 -22.12 -21.26 -20.30
N ARG A 337 -22.60 -21.60 -19.10
CA ARG A 337 -24.03 -21.50 -18.75
C ARG A 337 -24.56 -20.06 -18.54
N LYS A 338 -23.68 -19.06 -18.38
CA LYS A 338 -24.09 -17.67 -18.09
C LYS A 338 -24.02 -16.74 -19.30
N ASP A 339 -23.33 -17.13 -20.38
CA ASP A 339 -23.13 -16.31 -21.60
C ASP A 339 -23.92 -16.84 -22.81
N VAL A 340 -25.04 -17.53 -22.60
CA VAL A 340 -25.97 -17.81 -23.70
C VAL A 340 -26.75 -16.53 -24.00
N LYS A 341 -26.11 -15.57 -24.67
CA LYS A 341 -26.86 -14.67 -25.55
C LYS A 341 -27.57 -15.57 -26.56
N SER A 342 -28.86 -15.34 -26.79
CA SER A 342 -29.60 -16.01 -27.85
C SER A 342 -28.93 -15.64 -29.17
N ILE A 343 -28.06 -16.52 -29.66
CA ILE A 343 -27.40 -16.37 -30.96
C ILE A 343 -28.36 -16.95 -31.99
N ASP A 344 -28.70 -16.14 -32.98
CA ASP A 344 -29.52 -16.62 -34.09
C ASP A 344 -28.74 -17.68 -34.88
N LYS A 345 -29.43 -18.78 -35.19
CA LYS A 345 -28.89 -19.85 -36.03
C LYS A 345 -28.55 -19.31 -37.43
N GLN A 346 -29.28 -18.30 -37.92
CA GLN A 346 -29.06 -17.75 -39.25
C GLN A 346 -27.75 -16.97 -39.36
N ASP A 347 -27.37 -16.20 -38.34
CA ASP A 347 -26.09 -15.47 -38.31
C ASP A 347 -24.89 -16.44 -38.33
N VAL A 348 -24.99 -17.54 -37.59
CA VAL A 348 -23.98 -18.60 -37.60
C VAL A 348 -23.88 -19.25 -38.97
N TRP A 349 -25.01 -19.45 -39.64
CA TRP A 349 -25.09 -20.01 -40.98
C TRP A 349 -24.40 -19.11 -42.03
N ASP A 350 -24.72 -17.82 -42.03
CA ASP A 350 -24.18 -16.87 -43.01
C ASP A 350 -22.67 -16.68 -42.84
N LEU A 351 -22.18 -16.61 -41.61
CA LEU A 351 -20.75 -16.51 -41.32
C LEU A 351 -20.00 -17.80 -41.68
N ARG A 352 -20.63 -18.97 -41.54
CA ARG A 352 -20.03 -20.23 -42.00
C ARG A 352 -19.98 -20.36 -43.51
N LYS A 353 -20.98 -19.84 -44.25
CA LYS A 353 -20.93 -19.75 -45.72
C LYS A 353 -19.74 -18.92 -46.22
N GLN A 354 -19.30 -17.95 -45.44
CA GLN A 354 -18.11 -17.14 -45.73
C GLN A 354 -16.78 -17.87 -45.43
N GLY A 355 -16.83 -19.14 -44.99
CA GLY A 355 -15.64 -19.95 -44.70
C GLY A 355 -15.02 -19.69 -43.32
N LEU A 356 -15.67 -18.93 -42.44
CA LEU A 356 -15.12 -18.59 -41.13
C LEU A 356 -15.12 -19.80 -40.17
N THR A 357 -14.05 -19.92 -39.38
CA THR A 357 -13.90 -20.96 -38.35
C THR A 357 -14.77 -20.67 -37.12
N TYR A 358 -15.07 -21.69 -36.31
CA TYR A 358 -15.84 -21.49 -35.07
C TYR A 358 -15.23 -20.46 -34.12
N VAL A 359 -13.90 -20.33 -34.12
CA VAL A 359 -13.19 -19.33 -33.31
C VAL A 359 -13.43 -17.91 -33.83
N GLN A 360 -13.40 -17.71 -35.14
CA GLN A 360 -13.66 -16.40 -35.75
C GLN A 360 -15.12 -15.99 -35.59
N ILE A 361 -16.06 -16.92 -35.78
CA ILE A 361 -17.49 -16.67 -35.59
C ILE A 361 -17.79 -16.32 -34.13
N ALA A 362 -17.21 -17.07 -33.19
CA ALA A 362 -17.35 -16.76 -31.77
C ALA A 362 -16.84 -15.36 -31.42
N LYS A 363 -15.74 -14.91 -32.05
CA LYS A 363 -15.23 -13.55 -31.88
C LYS A 363 -16.19 -12.49 -32.42
N ILE A 364 -16.79 -12.71 -33.59
CA ILE A 364 -17.72 -11.77 -34.25
C ILE A 364 -19.04 -11.68 -33.46
N LEU A 365 -19.60 -12.82 -33.06
CA LEU A 365 -20.89 -12.89 -32.36
C LEU A 365 -20.76 -12.72 -30.84
N GLY A 366 -19.56 -12.43 -30.33
CA GLY A 366 -19.30 -12.25 -28.91
C GLY A 366 -19.64 -13.49 -28.05
N SER A 367 -19.41 -14.68 -28.61
CA SER A 367 -19.73 -15.98 -28.01
C SER A 367 -18.48 -16.83 -27.80
N ASN A 368 -18.67 -18.09 -27.36
CA ASN A 368 -17.60 -19.07 -27.24
C ASN A 368 -17.63 -20.06 -28.43
N PRO A 369 -16.47 -20.58 -28.90
CA PRO A 369 -16.40 -21.49 -30.04
C PRO A 369 -17.18 -22.80 -29.84
N THR A 370 -17.32 -23.26 -28.59
CA THR A 370 -18.08 -24.46 -28.25
C THR A 370 -19.57 -24.28 -28.53
N THR A 371 -20.16 -23.13 -28.18
CA THR A 371 -21.55 -22.80 -28.45
C THR A 371 -21.82 -22.70 -29.95
N ILE A 372 -20.88 -22.14 -30.73
CA ILE A 372 -20.99 -22.12 -32.20
C ILE A 372 -20.96 -23.55 -32.75
N SER A 373 -20.06 -24.41 -32.25
CA SER A 373 -19.99 -25.82 -32.62
C SER A 373 -21.27 -26.59 -32.29
N GLU A 374 -21.85 -26.36 -31.10
CA GLU A 374 -23.11 -26.98 -30.68
C GLU A 374 -24.30 -26.55 -31.56
N ILE A 375 -24.39 -25.27 -31.92
CA ILE A 375 -25.40 -24.76 -32.87
C ILE A 375 -25.22 -25.44 -34.24
N CYS A 376 -23.98 -25.52 -34.73
CA CYS A 376 -23.66 -26.18 -35.99
C CYS A 376 -23.97 -27.68 -35.99
N MET A 377 -23.69 -28.40 -34.90
CA MET A 377 -24.06 -29.81 -34.78
C MET A 377 -25.57 -29.99 -34.74
N LYS A 378 -26.28 -29.15 -33.97
CA LYS A 378 -27.72 -29.27 -33.75
C LYS A 378 -28.54 -28.95 -35.00
N TYR A 379 -28.16 -27.93 -35.76
CA TYR A 379 -28.96 -27.44 -36.89
C TYR A 379 -28.35 -27.72 -38.26
N PHE A 380 -27.02 -27.93 -38.35
CA PHE A 380 -26.30 -27.98 -39.63
C PHE A 380 -25.46 -29.26 -39.84
N GLY A 381 -25.57 -30.26 -38.94
CA GLY A 381 -24.99 -31.59 -39.12
C GLY A 381 -23.50 -31.71 -38.82
N GLY A 382 -22.87 -30.71 -38.18
CA GLY A 382 -21.45 -30.70 -37.83
C GLY A 382 -20.52 -30.20 -38.95
N ASP A 383 -19.20 -30.34 -38.79
CA ASP A 383 -18.21 -29.82 -39.75
C ASP A 383 -17.93 -30.82 -40.88
N PRO A 384 -18.07 -30.41 -42.15
CA PRO A 384 -16.90 -29.92 -42.88
C PRO A 384 -17.23 -28.74 -43.81
N LEU A 385 -16.74 -27.53 -43.49
CA LEU A 385 -16.52 -26.35 -44.35
C LEU A 385 -17.67 -25.81 -45.23
N ILE A 386 -18.80 -26.50 -45.33
CA ILE A 386 -20.04 -26.08 -46.01
C ILE A 386 -21.20 -26.57 -45.14
N PRO A 387 -21.90 -25.70 -44.42
CA PRO A 387 -23.07 -26.10 -43.65
C PRO A 387 -24.22 -26.44 -44.60
N ARG A 388 -24.98 -27.52 -44.33
CA ARG A 388 -26.10 -28.00 -45.17
C ARG A 388 -27.40 -28.05 -44.35
N PRO A 389 -28.57 -27.69 -44.92
CA PRO A 389 -29.84 -27.97 -44.27
C PRO A 389 -30.05 -29.49 -44.29
N ILE A 390 -30.14 -30.12 -43.12
CA ILE A 390 -30.30 -31.59 -43.00
C ILE A 390 -31.58 -32.07 -43.71
N GLU A 391 -32.57 -31.18 -43.87
CA GLU A 391 -33.87 -31.47 -44.48
C GLU A 391 -33.78 -31.80 -45.98
N ASP A 392 -32.80 -31.23 -46.71
CA ASP A 392 -32.71 -31.33 -48.18
C ASP A 392 -31.87 -32.51 -48.68
N TYR A 393 -31.14 -33.17 -47.77
CA TYR A 393 -30.19 -34.24 -48.09
C TYR A 393 -30.62 -35.57 -47.45
N ILE A 394 -30.26 -36.68 -48.10
CA ILE A 394 -30.52 -38.04 -47.62
C ILE A 394 -29.25 -38.86 -47.71
N THR A 395 -29.01 -39.71 -46.72
CA THR A 395 -27.83 -40.58 -46.74
C THR A 395 -28.05 -41.75 -47.70
N VAL A 396 -26.96 -42.30 -48.23
CA VAL A 396 -27.03 -43.51 -49.05
C VAL A 396 -27.65 -44.68 -48.27
N GLN A 397 -27.39 -44.79 -46.97
CA GLN A 397 -28.00 -45.85 -46.13
C GLN A 397 -29.51 -45.71 -46.02
N GLU A 398 -30.03 -44.50 -45.83
CA GLU A 398 -31.47 -44.23 -45.82
C GLU A 398 -32.11 -44.52 -47.18
N LEU A 399 -31.41 -44.22 -48.29
CA LEU A 399 -31.87 -44.56 -49.64
C LEU A 399 -31.95 -46.07 -49.87
N ILE A 400 -30.96 -46.83 -49.41
CA ILE A 400 -30.96 -48.30 -49.47
C ILE A 400 -32.19 -48.83 -48.73
N ASN A 401 -32.44 -48.35 -47.51
CA ASN A 401 -33.55 -48.79 -46.68
C ASN A 401 -34.91 -48.42 -47.30
N LYS A 402 -35.05 -47.17 -47.77
CA LYS A 402 -36.31 -46.62 -48.30
C LYS A 402 -36.67 -47.19 -49.67
N TYR A 403 -35.70 -47.29 -50.58
CA TYR A 403 -35.95 -47.70 -51.97
C TYR A 403 -35.62 -49.16 -52.24
N ARG A 404 -34.97 -49.87 -51.29
CA ARG A 404 -34.50 -51.26 -51.43
C ARG A 404 -33.55 -51.46 -52.61
N VAL A 405 -32.76 -50.45 -52.93
CA VAL A 405 -31.74 -50.47 -54.00
C VAL A 405 -30.38 -50.60 -53.33
N ASP A 406 -29.48 -51.42 -53.87
CA ASP A 406 -28.15 -51.62 -53.32
C ASP A 406 -27.26 -50.38 -53.51
N HIS A 407 -26.24 -50.26 -52.67
CA HIS A 407 -25.30 -49.14 -52.68
C HIS A 407 -24.63 -48.95 -54.05
N LYS A 408 -24.24 -50.03 -54.73
CA LYS A 408 -23.51 -49.98 -56.00
C LYS A 408 -24.39 -49.39 -57.11
N THR A 409 -25.66 -49.77 -57.13
CA THR A 409 -26.65 -49.19 -58.05
C THR A 409 -26.92 -47.72 -57.77
N ILE A 410 -27.08 -47.33 -56.49
CA ILE A 410 -27.24 -45.90 -56.13
C ILE A 410 -26.05 -45.09 -56.63
N MET A 411 -24.83 -45.57 -56.39
CA MET A 411 -23.61 -44.88 -56.82
C MET A 411 -23.46 -44.83 -58.35
N LYS A 412 -23.90 -45.86 -59.06
CA LYS A 412 -23.93 -45.87 -60.53
C LYS A 412 -24.84 -44.76 -61.06
N ILE A 413 -26.05 -44.63 -60.51
CA ILE A 413 -27.02 -43.59 -60.89
C ILE A 413 -26.46 -42.19 -60.60
N VAL A 414 -25.85 -42.00 -59.44
CA VAL A 414 -25.20 -40.72 -59.06
C VAL A 414 -24.11 -40.35 -60.05
N TYR A 415 -23.26 -41.31 -60.44
CA TYR A 415 -22.17 -41.09 -61.38
C TYR A 415 -22.68 -40.79 -62.80
N GLU A 416 -23.63 -41.58 -63.31
CA GLU A 416 -24.17 -41.42 -64.65
C GLU A 416 -24.92 -40.10 -64.85
N ASN A 417 -25.53 -39.55 -63.79
CA ASN A 417 -26.29 -38.31 -63.85
C ASN A 417 -25.54 -37.10 -63.26
N SER A 418 -24.28 -37.27 -62.85
CA SER A 418 -23.46 -36.21 -62.24
C SER A 418 -24.15 -35.48 -61.07
N PHE A 419 -24.86 -36.23 -60.22
CA PHE A 419 -25.60 -35.65 -59.09
C PHE A 419 -24.69 -35.13 -57.97
N GLU A 420 -25.21 -34.16 -57.22
CA GLU A 420 -24.50 -33.56 -56.11
C GLU A 420 -24.23 -34.62 -55.02
N ASN A 421 -22.94 -34.89 -54.79
CA ASN A 421 -22.49 -36.00 -53.95
C ASN A 421 -21.43 -35.52 -52.95
N HIS A 422 -21.80 -35.56 -51.68
CA HIS A 422 -20.97 -35.10 -50.58
C HIS A 422 -20.54 -36.24 -49.68
N MET A 423 -19.24 -36.33 -49.41
CA MET A 423 -18.66 -37.34 -48.54
C MET A 423 -18.18 -36.73 -47.22
N THR A 424 -18.53 -37.38 -46.11
CA THR A 424 -17.87 -37.18 -44.80
C THR A 424 -17.08 -38.44 -44.43
N ILE A 425 -16.34 -38.40 -43.33
CA ILE A 425 -15.58 -39.56 -42.81
C ILE A 425 -16.50 -40.76 -42.55
N ARG A 426 -17.78 -40.55 -42.23
CA ARG A 426 -18.71 -41.61 -41.83
C ARG A 426 -19.87 -41.86 -42.81
N PHE A 427 -20.30 -40.85 -43.56
CA PHE A 427 -21.52 -40.93 -44.37
C PHE A 427 -21.38 -40.26 -45.72
N ARG A 428 -22.17 -40.73 -46.70
CA ARG A 428 -22.32 -40.10 -48.01
C ARG A 428 -23.73 -39.54 -48.13
N TYR A 429 -23.83 -38.26 -48.47
CA TYR A 429 -25.08 -37.50 -48.57
C TYR A 429 -25.35 -37.13 -50.02
N LEU A 430 -26.61 -37.32 -50.44
CA LEU A 430 -27.12 -37.00 -51.77
C LEU A 430 -28.33 -36.07 -51.63
N LYS A 431 -28.48 -35.15 -52.57
CA LYS A 431 -29.58 -34.18 -52.56
C LYS A 431 -30.90 -34.87 -52.93
N LYS A 432 -31.92 -34.76 -52.06
CA LYS A 432 -33.21 -35.47 -52.22
C LYS A 432 -33.88 -35.16 -53.56
N SER A 433 -33.84 -33.89 -53.98
CA SER A 433 -34.48 -33.42 -55.22
C SER A 433 -33.93 -34.08 -56.48
N GLU A 434 -32.69 -34.59 -56.46
CA GLU A 434 -32.02 -35.19 -57.60
C GLU A 434 -32.11 -36.71 -57.57
N ILE A 435 -31.77 -37.32 -56.42
CA ILE A 435 -31.63 -38.77 -56.33
C ILE A 435 -32.96 -39.52 -56.18
N GLU A 436 -33.95 -38.96 -55.48
CA GLU A 436 -35.23 -39.66 -55.25
C GLU A 436 -36.04 -39.86 -56.55
N PRO A 437 -36.16 -38.86 -57.47
CA PRO A 437 -36.81 -39.06 -58.76
C PRO A 437 -36.09 -40.12 -59.62
N ALA A 438 -34.76 -40.06 -59.70
CA ALA A 438 -33.97 -41.00 -60.50
C ALA A 438 -34.09 -42.45 -60.00
N LEU A 439 -34.12 -42.66 -58.68
CA LEU A 439 -34.34 -43.98 -58.09
C LEU A 439 -35.77 -44.49 -58.33
N LYS A 440 -36.79 -43.63 -58.27
CA LYS A 440 -38.17 -44.02 -58.62
C LYS A 440 -38.25 -44.46 -60.08
N GLU A 441 -37.59 -43.74 -60.99
CA GLU A 441 -37.54 -44.09 -62.40
C GLU A 441 -36.80 -45.40 -62.65
N TYR A 442 -35.65 -45.60 -62.01
CA TYR A 442 -34.88 -46.85 -62.08
C TYR A 442 -35.73 -48.06 -61.65
N LYS A 443 -36.47 -47.95 -60.53
CA LYS A 443 -37.37 -49.01 -60.07
C LYS A 443 -38.48 -49.34 -61.08
N ARG A 444 -38.96 -48.34 -61.83
CA ARG A 444 -39.99 -48.52 -62.85
C ARG A 444 -39.46 -49.20 -64.12
N LYS A 445 -38.23 -48.87 -64.55
CA LYS A 445 -37.67 -49.33 -65.83
C LYS A 445 -36.86 -50.63 -65.71
N SER A 446 -36.23 -50.90 -64.57
CA SER A 446 -35.33 -52.06 -64.41
C SER A 446 -36.10 -53.36 -64.19
N LYS A 447 -36.20 -54.19 -65.26
CA LYS A 447 -36.78 -55.54 -65.19
C LYS A 447 -36.05 -56.44 -64.19
N HIS A 448 -34.73 -56.30 -64.10
CA HIS A 448 -33.89 -57.06 -63.16
C HIS A 448 -34.22 -56.71 -61.70
N HIS A 449 -34.38 -55.42 -61.38
CA HIS A 449 -34.73 -54.99 -60.03
C HIS A 449 -36.16 -55.42 -59.64
N GLN A 450 -37.12 -55.36 -60.57
CA GLN A 450 -38.48 -55.85 -60.34
C GLN A 450 -38.53 -57.36 -60.09
N TYR A 451 -37.72 -58.13 -60.82
CA TYR A 451 -37.59 -59.56 -60.59
C TYR A 451 -37.00 -59.87 -59.21
N MET A 452 -35.95 -59.14 -58.79
CA MET A 452 -35.36 -59.28 -57.45
C MET A 452 -36.37 -58.97 -56.34
N LEU A 453 -37.16 -57.90 -56.47
CA LEU A 453 -38.21 -57.59 -55.49
C LEU A 453 -39.31 -58.65 -55.41
N ARG A 454 -39.69 -59.27 -56.54
CA ARG A 454 -40.65 -60.38 -56.57
C ARG A 454 -40.09 -61.62 -55.88
N ARG A 455 -38.83 -61.96 -56.13
CA ARG A 455 -38.14 -63.07 -55.46
C ARG A 455 -38.10 -62.87 -53.95
N TYR A 456 -37.71 -61.69 -53.46
CA TYR A 456 -37.67 -61.43 -52.01
C TYR A 456 -39.05 -61.31 -51.36
N LYS A 457 -40.11 -60.93 -52.09
CA LYS A 457 -41.49 -60.99 -51.57
C LYS A 457 -41.99 -62.44 -51.41
N ALA A 458 -41.57 -63.37 -52.26
CA ALA A 458 -41.95 -64.77 -52.18
C ALA A 458 -41.36 -65.51 -50.96
N TYR A 459 -40.29 -64.97 -50.35
CA TYR A 459 -39.66 -65.51 -49.13
C TYR A 459 -40.10 -64.78 -47.84
N ALA A 460 -41.00 -63.81 -47.94
CA ALA A 460 -41.46 -62.99 -46.81
C ALA A 460 -42.94 -63.19 -46.47
N ASN A 461 -43.61 -64.17 -47.10
CA ASN A 461 -44.92 -64.69 -46.72
C ASN A 461 -44.77 -66.07 -46.09
#